data_AF-A0A7Z7BVU9-F1
#
_entry.id   AF-A0A7Z7BVU9-F1
#
_cell.length_a   1.000
_cell.length_b   1.000
_cell.length_c   1.000
_cell.angle_alpha   90.00
_cell.angle_beta   90.00
_cell.angle_gamma   90.00
#
_symmetry.space_group_name_H-M   'P 1'
#
loop_
_entity.id
_entity.type
_entity.pdbx_description
1 polymer ?
#
loop_
_entity_poly.entity_id
_entity_poly.type
_entity_poly.pdbx_seq_one_letter_code
_entity_poly.pdbx_strand_id
1 'polypeptide(L)' 'MSVAFPEGMISVTTADGDIVILRICDLCGAAVVEGEGTDLAFHKRWHRLTGSGNWIDPATGHHHGPGNPAYPGASPS' A
#
# COMPACT_ATOMS: atom_id res chain seq x y z
N MET A 1 -8.75 11.70 10.31
CA MET A 1 -7.29 11.74 10.55
C MET A 1 -6.63 10.91 9.46
N SER A 2 -5.68 11.47 8.71
CA SER A 2 -4.93 10.72 7.69
C SER A 2 -3.81 9.94 8.37
N VAL A 3 -3.73 8.63 8.15
CA VAL A 3 -2.56 7.83 8.54
C VAL A 3 -1.38 8.32 7.71
N ALA A 4 -0.29 8.74 8.37
CA ALA A 4 0.94 9.09 7.69
C ALA A 4 1.80 7.83 7.57
N PHE A 5 2.02 7.36 6.34
CA PHE A 5 2.93 6.26 6.10
C PHE A 5 4.38 6.78 6.07
N PRO A 6 5.35 6.07 6.66
CA PRO A 6 6.75 6.45 6.60
C PRO A 6 7.22 6.56 5.16
N GLU A 7 7.80 7.71 4.82
CA GLU A 7 8.53 7.88 3.56
C GLU A 7 9.91 7.23 3.69
N GLY A 8 10.31 6.45 2.68
CA GLY A 8 11.63 5.86 2.63
C GLY A 8 11.63 4.37 2.27
N MET A 9 12.74 3.72 2.60
CA MET A 9 13.01 2.32 2.32
C MET A 9 13.45 1.63 3.61
N ILE A 10 12.89 0.45 3.86
CA ILE A 10 13.23 -0.42 4.97
C ILE A 10 14.04 -1.58 4.40
N SER A 11 15.26 -1.79 4.90
CA SER A 11 16.06 -2.96 4.53
C SER A 11 15.85 -4.07 5.56
N VAL A 12 15.56 -5.28 5.10
CA VAL A 12 15.49 -6.48 5.92
C VAL A 12 16.59 -7.43 5.48
N THR A 13 17.38 -7.91 6.44
CA THR A 13 18.39 -8.93 6.20
C THR A 13 17.79 -10.30 6.51
N THR A 14 17.82 -11.23 5.55
CA THR A 14 17.36 -12.60 5.74
C THR A 14 18.33 -13.36 6.65
N ALA A 15 17.89 -14.51 7.17
CA ALA A 15 18.75 -15.38 7.97
C ALA A 15 19.99 -15.86 7.18
N ASP A 16 19.87 -15.95 5.85
CA ASP A 16 20.93 -16.37 4.94
C ASP A 16 21.87 -15.21 4.53
N GLY A 17 21.57 -13.97 4.98
CA GLY A 17 22.38 -12.79 4.74
C GLY A 17 21.97 -11.95 3.53
N ASP A 18 20.91 -12.33 2.81
CA ASP A 18 20.37 -11.53 1.71
C ASP A 18 19.73 -10.24 2.22
N ILE A 19 19.76 -9.18 1.40
CA ILE A 19 19.10 -7.92 1.72
C ILE A 19 17.88 -7.76 0.83
N VAL A 20 16.72 -7.61 1.45
CA VAL A 20 15.46 -7.28 0.81
C VAL A 20 15.11 -5.83 1.13
N ILE A 21 14.77 -5.06 0.09
CA ILE A 21 14.32 -3.68 0.27
C ILE A 21 12.79 -3.65 0.22
N LEU A 22 12.19 -3.03 1.22
CA LEU A 22 10.75 -2.81 1.32
C LEU A 22 10.46 -1.31 1.25
N ARG A 23 9.35 -0.95 0.61
CA ARG A 23 8.77 0.40 0.68
C ARG A 23 7.31 0.32 1.06
N ILE A 24 6.80 1.35 1.73
CA ILE A 24 5.39 1.41 2.11
C ILE A 24 4.61 2.13 1.01
N CYS A 25 3.53 1.51 0.54
CA CYS A 25 2.57 2.14 -0.34
C CYS A 25 1.70 3.11 0.45
N ASP A 26 1.84 4.39 0.18
CA ASP A 26 1.04 5.48 0.77
C ASP A 26 -0.45 5.43 0.41
N LEU A 27 -0.85 4.67 -0.61
CA LEU A 27 -2.24 4.51 -1.01
C LEU A 27 -2.99 3.46 -0.18
N CYS A 28 -2.35 2.35 0.15
CA CYS A 28 -3.01 1.19 0.77
C CYS A 28 -2.31 0.66 2.04
N GLY A 29 -1.20 1.25 2.44
CA GLY A 29 -0.40 0.83 3.60
C GLY A 29 0.42 -0.45 3.43
N ALA A 30 0.39 -1.11 2.27
CA ALA A 30 1.13 -2.35 2.05
C ALA A 30 2.66 -2.11 2.01
N ALA A 31 3.42 -3.02 2.63
CA ALA A 31 4.86 -3.12 2.38
C ALA A 31 5.09 -3.84 1.03
N VAL A 32 5.74 -3.15 0.12
CA VAL A 32 6.07 -3.62 -1.23
C VAL A 32 7.55 -3.97 -1.26
N VAL A 33 7.85 -5.21 -1.64
CA VAL A 33 9.22 -5.70 -1.86
C VAL A 33 9.73 -5.18 -3.21
N GLU A 34 10.92 -4.59 -3.22
CA GLU A 34 11.66 -4.27 -4.45
C GLU A 34 12.29 -5.55 -5.01
N GLY A 35 12.04 -5.86 -6.28
CA GLY A 35 12.55 -7.05 -6.93
C GLY A 35 12.55 -6.94 -8.46
N GLU A 36 12.99 -7.99 -9.13
CA GLU A 36 12.99 -8.01 -10.59
C GLU A 36 11.54 -7.95 -11.12
N GLY A 37 11.23 -6.89 -11.87
CA GLY A 37 9.91 -6.68 -12.47
C GLY A 37 8.81 -6.17 -11.53
N THR A 38 9.11 -5.96 -10.24
CA THR A 38 8.16 -5.41 -9.27
C THR A 38 8.83 -4.38 -8.37
N ASP A 39 8.20 -3.22 -8.25
CA ASP A 39 8.64 -2.12 -7.39
C ASP A 39 7.42 -1.35 -6.86
N LEU A 40 7.67 -0.37 -5.99
CA LEU A 40 6.60 0.51 -5.50
C LEU A 40 5.91 1.25 -6.66
N ALA A 41 6.63 1.62 -7.71
CA ALA A 41 6.06 2.33 -8.85
C ALA A 41 5.07 1.45 -9.63
N PHE A 42 5.40 0.17 -9.83
CA PHE A 42 4.55 -0.85 -10.42
C PHE A 42 3.31 -1.07 -9.56
N HIS A 43 3.47 -1.21 -8.24
CA HIS A 43 2.34 -1.38 -7.33
C HIS A 43 1.38 -0.17 -7.37
N LYS A 44 1.93 1.05 -7.39
CA LYS A 44 1.12 2.28 -7.56
C LYS A 44 0.43 2.35 -8.92
N ARG A 45 1.07 1.86 -10.00
CA ARG A 45 0.42 1.74 -11.33
C ARG A 45 -0.73 0.73 -11.29
N TRP A 46 -0.56 -0.41 -10.62
CA TRP A 46 -1.61 -1.41 -10.46
C TRP A 46 -2.84 -0.82 -9.76
N HIS A 47 -2.66 -0.04 -8.70
CA HIS A 47 -3.73 0.72 -8.04
C HIS A 47 -4.48 1.64 -9.01
N ARG A 48 -3.75 2.47 -9.78
CA ARG A 48 -4.35 3.36 -10.78
C ARG A 48 -5.15 2.61 -11.84
N LEU A 49 -4.66 1.45 -12.29
CA LEU A 49 -5.33 0.64 -13.31
C LEU A 49 -6.58 -0.06 -12.80
N THR A 50 -6.58 -0.49 -11.54
CA THR A 50 -7.65 -1.34 -10.98
C THR A 50 -8.63 -0.58 -10.09
N GLY A 51 -8.35 0.68 -9.75
CA GLY A 51 -9.11 1.41 -8.73
C GLY A 51 -8.94 0.85 -7.31
N SER A 52 -7.98 -0.06 -7.12
CA SER A 52 -7.55 -0.49 -5.80
C SER A 52 -6.63 0.58 -5.17
N GLY A 53 -6.44 0.53 -3.86
CA GLY A 53 -5.85 1.63 -3.09
C GLY A 53 -6.72 2.05 -1.91
N ASN A 54 -7.62 1.17 -1.51
CA ASN A 54 -8.43 1.29 -0.33
C ASN A 54 -7.76 0.49 0.79
N TRP A 55 -7.64 1.09 1.96
CA TRP A 55 -7.21 0.45 3.18
C TRP A 55 -8.29 0.62 4.24
N ILE A 56 -8.42 -0.34 5.14
CA ILE A 56 -9.28 -0.23 6.32
C ILE A 56 -8.38 -0.16 7.54
N ASP A 57 -8.53 0.89 8.34
CA ASP A 57 -7.88 0.98 9.63
C ASP A 57 -8.43 -0.13 10.54
N PRO A 58 -7.62 -1.11 10.95
CA PRO A 58 -8.11 -2.24 11.74
C PRO A 58 -8.52 -1.83 13.16
N ALA A 59 -8.04 -0.70 13.68
CA ALA A 59 -8.41 -0.21 15.01
C ALA A 59 -9.76 0.51 15.00
N THR A 60 -10.11 1.19 13.91
CA THR A 60 -11.30 2.05 13.83
C THR A 60 -12.34 1.58 12.81
N GLY A 61 -12.01 0.62 11.95
CA GLY A 61 -12.81 0.23 10.80
C GLY A 61 -12.90 1.29 9.70
N HIS A 62 -12.16 2.40 9.83
CA HIS A 62 -12.26 3.52 8.92
C HIS A 62 -11.67 3.18 7.55
N HIS A 63 -12.43 3.43 6.49
CA HIS A 63 -11.97 3.25 5.11
C HIS A 63 -11.17 4.47 4.64
N HIS A 64 -9.93 4.25 4.24
CA HIS A 64 -9.06 5.26 3.65
C HIS A 64 -8.80 4.92 2.18
N GLY A 65 -9.05 5.89 1.30
CA GLY A 65 -8.73 5.76 -0.12
C GLY A 65 -9.53 6.76 -0.95
N PRO A 66 -9.21 6.90 -2.24
CA PRO A 66 -9.99 7.74 -3.16
C PRO A 66 -11.40 7.18 -3.46
N GLY A 67 -11.76 6.02 -2.88
CA GLY A 67 -12.92 5.25 -3.27
C GLY A 67 -12.62 4.44 -4.54
N ASN A 68 -13.19 3.25 -4.65
CA ASN A 68 -13.10 2.49 -5.90
C ASN A 68 -14.10 3.12 -6.90
N PRO A 69 -13.68 3.63 -8.07
CA PRO A 69 -14.61 4.15 -9.07
C PRO A 69 -15.56 3.08 -9.63
N ALA A 70 -15.21 1.79 -9.53
CA ALA A 70 -16.10 0.69 -9.89
C ALA A 70 -17.22 0.43 -8.87
N TYR A 71 -17.10 0.98 -7.65
CA TYR A 71 -18.11 0.88 -6.59
C TYR A 71 -18.33 2.27 -5.95
N PRO A 72 -19.07 3.17 -6.62
CA PRO A 72 -19.37 4.48 -6.08
C PRO A 72 -20.48 4.32 -5.04
N GLY A 73 -20.14 4.12 -3.77
CA GLY A 73 -21.14 4.24 -2.71
C GLY A 73 -21.06 3.35 -1.47
N ALA A 74 -19.88 2.89 -1.04
CA ALA A 74 -19.78 2.38 0.33
C ALA A 74 -19.56 3.55 1.31
N SER A 75 -20.64 4.27 1.63
CA SER A 75 -20.66 5.09 2.86
C SER A 75 -20.77 4.14 4.06
N PRO A 76 -19.97 4.28 5.12
CA PRO A 76 -20.16 3.48 6.33
C PRO A 76 -21.39 4.01 7.07
N SER A 77 -22.35 3.11 7.29
CA SER A 77 -23.44 3.26 8.27
C SER A 77 -22.92 3.14 9.69
#